data_AF-A0A967ELX2-F1
#
_entry.id   AF-A0A967ELX2-F1
#
_cell.length_a   1.000
_cell.length_b   1.000
_cell.length_c   1.000
_cell.angle_alpha   90.00
_cell.angle_beta   90.00
_cell.angle_gamma   90.00
#
_symmetry.space_group_name_H-M   'P 1'
#
loop_
_entity.id
_entity.type
_entity.pdbx_description
1 polymer ?
#
loop_
_entity_poly.entity_id
_entity_poly.type
_entity_poly.pdbx_seq_one_letter_code
_entity_poly.pdbx_strand_id
1 'polypeptide(L)'
;MKKVGILPIAAFQRFSYNVHGLNCQFYPSCSNYGAQAIKDYGVLRGSFIASDRIVRCNPSALENHLKSGGEFNPENKRLIDSLHLPQLSEPKKSPLLAASLSALIPGAGRMYAGRWFDGVMGLSQFLLYVAITNYTYQNDWKAVATISGGITLIVYGGEIYGAYRTAKYY
;
A
#
# COMPACT_ATOMS: atom_id res chain seq x y z
N MET A 1 -22.92 0.83 2.26
CA MET A 1 -21.62 0.16 1.97
C MET A 1 -20.38 0.97 2.40
N LYS A 2 -20.34 2.31 2.25
CA LYS A 2 -19.15 3.13 2.60
C LYS A 2 -18.70 3.04 4.08
N LYS A 3 -19.63 2.86 5.03
CA LYS A 3 -19.31 2.79 6.48
C LYS A 3 -18.62 1.48 6.91
N VAL A 4 -18.88 0.36 6.21
CA VAL A 4 -18.36 -0.97 6.59
C VAL A 4 -16.85 -1.06 6.38
N GLY A 5 -16.32 -0.46 5.31
CA GLY A 5 -14.87 -0.43 5.05
C GLY A 5 -14.09 0.55 5.92
N ILE A 6 -14.75 1.56 6.51
CA ILE A 6 -14.09 2.58 7.35
C ILE A 6 -13.97 2.11 8.81
N LEU A 7 -14.89 1.27 9.28
CA LEU A 7 -14.94 0.77 10.66
C LEU A 7 -13.62 0.13 11.14
N PRO A 8 -12.99 -0.79 10.37
CA PRO A 8 -11.69 -1.34 10.72
C PRO A 8 -10.58 -0.29 10.79
N ILE A 9 -10.62 0.71 9.90
CA ILE A 9 -9.65 1.81 9.87
C ILE A 9 -9.81 2.70 11.11
N ALA A 10 -11.04 3.03 11.48
CA ALA A 10 -11.34 3.83 12.67
C ALA A 10 -10.93 3.09 13.96
N ALA A 11 -11.13 1.77 14.02
CA ALA A 11 -10.65 0.93 15.13
C ALA A 11 -9.12 0.97 15.24
N PHE A 12 -8.40 0.81 14.12
CA PHE A 12 -6.95 0.91 14.08
C PHE A 12 -6.45 2.31 14.48
N GLN A 13 -7.13 3.38 14.06
CA GLN A 13 -6.78 4.75 14.43
C GLN A 13 -6.80 4.95 15.94
N ARG A 14 -7.83 4.46 16.64
CA ARG A 14 -7.90 4.53 18.11
C ARG A 14 -6.75 3.81 18.82
N PHE A 15 -6.26 2.72 18.25
CA PHE A 15 -5.11 2.00 18.78
C PHE A 15 -3.79 2.74 18.47
N SER A 16 -3.59 3.12 17.21
CA SER A 16 -2.34 3.73 16.73
C SER A 16 -2.03 5.08 17.37
N TYR A 17 -3.03 5.92 17.64
CA TYR A 17 -2.79 7.24 18.25
C TYR A 17 -2.32 7.17 19.71
N ASN A 18 -2.51 6.04 20.39
CA ASN A 18 -2.08 5.85 21.77
C ASN A 18 -0.70 5.17 21.90
N VAL A 19 -0.07 4.80 20.79
CA VAL A 19 1.23 4.12 20.76
C VAL A 19 2.23 4.97 19.99
N HIS A 20 3.16 5.61 20.72
CA HIS A 20 4.17 6.52 20.15
C HIS A 20 5.07 5.86 19.07
N GLY A 21 5.21 4.53 19.09
CA GLY A 21 5.94 3.77 18.07
C GLY A 21 5.19 3.54 16.75
N LEU A 22 3.89 3.87 16.66
CA LEU A 22 3.07 3.71 15.45
C LEU A 22 2.89 5.03 14.69
N ASN A 23 3.80 5.98 14.87
CA ASN A 23 3.78 7.25 14.16
C ASN A 23 4.02 7.05 12.67
N CYS A 24 2.99 7.36 11.87
CA CYS A 24 3.10 7.35 10.42
C CYS A 24 3.99 8.50 9.92
N GLN A 25 4.92 8.20 9.02
CA GLN A 25 5.81 9.19 8.39
C GLN A 25 5.12 10.07 7.33
N PHE A 26 3.90 9.70 6.91
CA PHE A 26 3.18 10.38 5.83
C PHE A 26 2.05 11.28 6.31
N TYR A 27 1.73 12.28 5.49
CA TYR A 27 0.54 13.10 5.58
C TYR A 27 -0.25 13.06 4.24
N PRO A 28 -1.54 12.67 4.25
CA PRO A 28 -2.27 12.08 5.37
C PRO A 28 -1.65 10.73 5.82
N SER A 29 -1.91 10.35 7.08
CA SER A 29 -1.45 9.06 7.63
C SER A 29 -1.98 7.88 6.81
N CYS A 30 -1.32 6.72 6.85
CA CYS A 30 -1.74 5.53 6.08
C CYS A 30 -3.21 5.14 6.31
N SER A 31 -3.70 5.27 7.54
CA SER A 31 -5.10 5.02 7.88
C SER A 31 -6.06 6.06 7.26
N ASN A 32 -5.74 7.36 7.36
CA ASN A 32 -6.53 8.41 6.73
C ASN A 32 -6.51 8.30 5.20
N TYR A 33 -5.34 7.97 4.63
CA TYR A 33 -5.17 7.70 3.20
C TYR A 33 -6.06 6.54 2.75
N GLY A 34 -6.07 5.43 3.51
CA GLY A 34 -6.94 4.29 3.22
C GLY A 34 -8.43 4.62 3.33
N ALA A 35 -8.83 5.41 4.34
CA ALA A 35 -10.21 5.86 4.49
C ALA A 35 -10.65 6.74 3.31
N GLN A 36 -9.79 7.67 2.86
CA GLN A 36 -10.02 8.47 1.67
C GLN A 36 -10.11 7.60 0.41
N ALA A 37 -9.19 6.64 0.23
CA ALA A 37 -9.20 5.73 -0.91
C ALA A 37 -10.50 4.90 -0.98
N ILE A 38 -10.99 4.39 0.15
CA ILE A 38 -12.27 3.66 0.20
C ILE A 38 -13.46 4.58 -0.07
N LYS A 39 -13.42 5.83 0.43
CA LYS A 39 -14.48 6.82 0.21
C LYS A 39 -14.63 7.17 -1.27
N ASP A 40 -13.51 7.33 -1.96
CA ASP A 40 -13.46 7.88 -3.32
C ASP A 40 -13.52 6.79 -4.40
N TYR A 41 -12.91 5.62 -4.15
CA TYR A 41 -12.82 4.51 -5.12
C TYR A 41 -13.63 3.26 -4.73
N GLY A 42 -14.31 3.27 -3.58
CA GLY A 42 -15.05 2.12 -3.06
C GLY A 42 -14.17 1.11 -2.33
N VAL A 43 -14.79 0.11 -1.68
CA VAL A 43 -14.10 -0.81 -0.76
C VAL A 43 -13.03 -1.65 -1.45
N LEU A 44 -13.31 -2.21 -2.63
CA LEU A 44 -12.38 -3.10 -3.33
C LEU A 44 -11.13 -2.33 -3.81
N ARG A 45 -11.33 -1.34 -4.69
CA ARG A 45 -10.24 -0.55 -5.27
C ARG A 45 -9.54 0.31 -4.22
N GLY A 46 -10.29 0.87 -3.27
CA GLY A 46 -9.74 1.60 -2.15
C GLY A 46 -8.83 0.74 -1.27
N SER A 47 -9.16 -0.54 -1.08
CA SER A 47 -8.31 -1.50 -0.36
C SER A 47 -7.01 -1.78 -1.09
N PHE A 48 -7.02 -1.91 -2.42
CA PHE A 48 -5.78 -2.06 -3.20
C PHE A 48 -4.88 -0.83 -3.09
N ILE A 49 -5.46 0.37 -3.18
CA ILE A 49 -4.75 1.65 -3.03
C ILE A 49 -4.17 1.81 -1.61
N ALA A 50 -4.94 1.41 -0.59
CA ALA A 50 -4.49 1.43 0.79
C ALA A 50 -3.35 0.41 1.02
N SER A 51 -3.43 -0.78 0.42
CA SER A 51 -2.38 -1.79 0.52
C SER A 51 -1.07 -1.34 -0.13
N ASP A 52 -1.12 -0.71 -1.31
CA ASP A 52 0.06 -0.07 -1.92
C ASP A 52 0.72 0.92 -0.96
N ARG A 53 -0.08 1.73 -0.27
CA ARG A 53 0.43 2.69 0.72
C ARG A 53 1.18 2.01 1.85
N ILE A 54 0.72 0.85 2.34
CA ILE A 54 1.43 0.11 3.38
C ILE A 54 2.80 -0.36 2.88
N VAL A 55 2.89 -0.87 1.65
CA VAL A 55 4.18 -1.29 1.05
C VAL A 55 5.15 -0.11 0.96
N ARG A 56 4.68 1.07 0.55
CA ARG A 56 5.50 2.29 0.47
C ARG A 56 5.83 2.91 1.84
N CYS A 57 5.18 2.47 2.91
CA CYS A 57 5.44 2.92 4.27
C CYS A 57 6.55 2.10 4.93
N ASN A 58 7.77 2.30 4.44
CA ASN A 58 8.95 1.59 4.86
C ASN A 58 10.15 2.56 5.00
N PRO A 59 11.32 2.11 5.47
CA PRO A 59 12.50 2.97 5.69
C PRO A 59 12.98 3.74 4.45
N SER A 60 12.79 3.21 3.24
CA SER A 60 13.19 3.87 1.99
C SER A 60 12.23 4.98 1.53
N ALA A 61 11.10 5.18 2.23
CA ALA A 61 10.09 6.15 1.85
C ALA A 61 10.64 7.58 1.78
N LEU A 62 11.47 7.99 2.75
CA LEU A 62 12.09 9.32 2.77
C LEU A 62 13.00 9.52 1.56
N GLU A 63 13.86 8.55 1.26
CA GLU A 63 14.76 8.61 0.11
C GLU A 63 13.98 8.71 -1.20
N ASN A 64 12.97 7.86 -1.38
CA ASN A 64 12.11 7.89 -2.57
C ASN A 64 11.36 9.23 -2.70
N HIS A 65 10.90 9.78 -1.58
CA HIS A 65 10.20 11.07 -1.54
C HIS A 65 11.12 12.23 -1.97
N LEU A 66 12.36 12.24 -1.48
CA LEU A 66 13.39 13.21 -1.89
C LEU A 66 13.73 13.08 -3.37
N LYS A 67 13.90 11.85 -3.89
CA LYS A 67 14.15 11.61 -5.33
C LYS A 67 13.03 12.13 -6.23
N SER A 68 11.79 12.05 -5.76
CA SER A 68 10.62 12.59 -6.50
C SER A 68 10.43 14.10 -6.35
N GLY A 69 11.24 14.79 -5.53
CA GLY A 69 11.03 16.21 -5.23
C GLY A 69 9.75 16.47 -4.43
N GLY A 70 9.35 15.52 -3.58
CA GLY A 70 8.10 15.59 -2.83
C GLY A 70 8.11 16.65 -1.73
N GLU A 71 6.94 17.20 -1.43
CA GLU A 71 6.77 18.24 -0.41
C GLU A 71 6.64 17.67 1.01
N PHE A 72 6.97 18.49 2.01
CA PHE A 72 6.83 18.14 3.42
C PHE A 72 5.74 19.00 4.05
N ASN A 73 4.96 18.41 4.95
CA ASN A 73 3.97 19.15 5.71
C ASN A 73 4.69 20.18 6.62
N PRO A 74 4.33 21.46 6.57
CA PRO A 74 5.06 22.51 7.27
C PRO A 74 4.99 22.37 8.80
N GLU A 75 3.88 21.86 9.32
CA GLU A 75 3.58 21.75 10.76
C GLU A 75 4.28 20.56 11.41
N ASN A 76 4.17 19.38 10.79
CA ASN A 76 4.60 18.12 11.41
C ASN A 76 5.76 17.43 10.66
N LYS A 77 6.29 18.05 9.60
CA LYS A 77 7.42 17.56 8.79
C LYS A 77 7.21 16.17 8.16
N ARG A 78 5.97 15.69 8.07
CA ARG A 78 5.64 14.42 7.41
C ARG A 78 5.69 14.54 5.89
N LEU A 79 5.97 13.43 5.23
CA LEU A 79 6.01 13.29 3.77
C LEU A 79 4.60 13.49 3.18
N ILE A 80 4.39 14.48 2.33
CA ILE A 80 3.08 14.69 1.69
C ILE A 80 2.91 13.67 0.56
N ASP A 81 1.93 12.78 0.68
CA ASP A 81 1.53 11.92 -0.43
C ASP A 81 0.00 11.78 -0.46
N SER A 82 -0.58 12.62 -1.31
CA SER A 82 -2.01 12.74 -1.56
C SER A 82 -2.52 11.59 -2.43
N LEU A 83 -3.81 11.30 -2.30
CA LEU A 83 -4.48 10.29 -3.13
C LEU A 83 -4.49 10.68 -4.61
N HIS A 84 -4.58 11.97 -4.89
CA HIS A 84 -4.48 12.56 -6.22
C HIS A 84 -3.12 13.21 -6.36
N LEU A 85 -2.23 12.54 -7.10
CA LEU A 85 -0.94 13.11 -7.47
C LEU A 85 -1.09 13.92 -8.76
N PRO A 86 -0.67 15.19 -8.80
CA PRO A 86 -0.50 15.88 -10.07
C PRO A 86 0.54 15.12 -10.91
N GLN A 87 0.30 14.98 -12.21
CA GLN A 87 1.30 14.41 -13.10
C GLN A 87 2.39 15.45 -13.31
N LEU A 88 3.45 15.37 -12.50
CA LEU A 88 4.55 16.34 -12.50
C LEU A 88 5.54 16.11 -13.67
N SER A 89 5.54 14.92 -14.26
CA SER A 89 6.37 14.57 -15.43
C SER A 89 5.78 13.41 -16.23
N GLU A 90 6.22 13.26 -17.49
CA GLU A 90 5.89 12.10 -18.32
C GLU A 90 6.52 10.81 -17.75
N PRO A 91 5.79 9.68 -17.74
CA PRO A 91 6.31 8.43 -17.20
C PRO A 91 7.49 7.94 -18.04
N LYS A 92 8.64 7.73 -17.39
CA LYS A 92 9.87 7.25 -18.05
C LYS A 92 9.83 5.76 -18.41
N LYS A 93 8.93 4.99 -17.78
CA LYS A 93 8.83 3.53 -17.89
C LYS A 93 7.39 3.12 -18.14
N SER A 94 7.18 1.98 -18.80
CA SER A 94 5.83 1.51 -19.13
C SER A 94 5.08 1.05 -17.87
N PRO A 95 3.95 1.69 -17.51
CA PRO A 95 3.18 1.30 -16.32
C PRO A 95 2.53 -0.07 -16.45
N LEU A 96 2.09 -0.43 -17.65
CA LEU A 96 1.49 -1.75 -17.91
C LEU A 96 2.54 -2.85 -17.78
N LEU A 97 3.76 -2.63 -18.28
CA LEU A 97 4.84 -3.60 -18.12
C LEU A 97 5.18 -3.81 -16.63
N ALA A 98 5.24 -2.73 -15.84
CA ALA A 98 5.45 -2.83 -14.40
C ALA A 98 4.36 -3.66 -13.71
N ALA A 99 3.08 -3.42 -14.06
CA ALA A 99 1.96 -4.19 -13.54
C ALA A 99 2.07 -5.68 -13.90
N SER A 100 2.37 -6.00 -15.16
CA SER A 100 2.55 -7.37 -15.64
C SER A 100 3.69 -8.09 -14.92
N LEU A 101 4.83 -7.40 -14.71
CA LEU A 101 5.95 -7.96 -13.97
C LEU A 101 5.57 -8.29 -12.52
N SER A 102 4.90 -7.37 -11.81
CA SER A 102 4.44 -7.63 -10.43
C SER A 102 3.30 -8.66 -10.34
N ALA A 103 2.51 -8.84 -11.40
CA ALA A 103 1.51 -9.91 -11.46
C ALA A 103 2.17 -11.30 -11.54
N LEU A 104 3.26 -11.43 -12.31
CA LEU A 104 4.02 -12.68 -12.41
C LEU A 104 4.87 -12.94 -11.17
N ILE A 105 5.63 -11.92 -10.75
CA ILE A 105 6.55 -11.99 -9.61
C ILE A 105 6.31 -10.76 -8.75
N PRO A 106 5.61 -10.89 -7.61
CA PRO A 106 5.36 -9.78 -6.68
C PRO A 106 6.64 -9.00 -6.38
N GLY A 107 6.56 -7.67 -6.41
CA GLY A 107 7.70 -6.76 -6.24
C GLY A 107 8.46 -6.42 -7.53
N ALA A 108 8.48 -7.29 -8.54
CA ALA A 108 9.32 -7.11 -9.73
C ALA A 108 9.01 -5.82 -10.50
N GLY A 109 7.75 -5.42 -10.61
CA GLY A 109 7.34 -4.18 -11.26
C GLY A 109 7.83 -2.91 -10.55
N ARG A 110 7.88 -2.92 -9.21
CA ARG A 110 8.42 -1.82 -8.42
C ARG A 110 9.95 -1.72 -8.56
N MET A 111 10.62 -2.87 -8.59
CA MET A 111 12.06 -2.94 -8.88
C MET A 111 12.38 -2.44 -10.28
N TYR A 112 11.59 -2.84 -11.28
CA TYR A 112 11.68 -2.34 -12.64
C TYR A 112 11.55 -0.82 -12.67
N ALA A 113 10.64 -0.23 -11.89
CA ALA A 113 10.50 1.22 -11.80
C ALA A 113 11.62 1.93 -11.04
N GLY A 114 12.52 1.20 -10.36
CA GLY A 114 13.66 1.75 -9.61
C GLY A 114 13.43 1.88 -8.10
N ARG A 115 12.28 1.45 -7.59
CA ARG A 115 11.97 1.41 -6.16
C ARG A 115 12.23 0.00 -5.61
N TRP A 116 13.52 -0.35 -5.51
CA TRP A 116 13.94 -1.71 -5.19
C TRP A 116 13.45 -2.18 -3.82
N PHE A 117 13.60 -1.35 -2.79
CA PHE A 117 13.18 -1.68 -1.43
C PHE A 117 11.65 -1.86 -1.32
N ASP A 118 10.85 -1.04 -2.02
CA ASP A 118 9.40 -1.24 -2.09
C ASP A 118 9.04 -2.56 -2.78
N GLY A 119 9.83 -2.97 -3.78
CA GLY A 119 9.68 -4.28 -4.41
C GLY A 119 9.91 -5.43 -3.44
N VAL A 120 10.99 -5.36 -2.65
CA VAL A 120 11.28 -6.37 -1.61
C VAL A 120 10.18 -6.40 -0.55
N MET A 121 9.70 -5.24 -0.11
CA MET A 121 8.60 -5.14 0.85
C MET A 121 7.28 -5.67 0.28
N GLY A 122 6.99 -5.43 -1.00
CA GLY A 122 5.81 -5.97 -1.68
C GLY A 122 5.84 -7.49 -1.75
N LEU A 123 6.99 -8.07 -2.11
CA LEU A 123 7.19 -9.51 -2.13
C LEU A 123 7.07 -10.13 -0.73
N SER A 124 7.78 -9.58 0.26
CA SER A 124 7.77 -10.12 1.63
C SER A 124 6.36 -10.06 2.24
N GLN A 125 5.64 -8.97 2.02
CA GLN A 125 4.26 -8.83 2.43
C GLN A 125 3.39 -9.91 1.77
N PHE A 126 3.46 -10.07 0.45
CA PHE A 126 2.66 -11.09 -0.23
C PHE A 126 2.94 -12.51 0.29
N LEU A 127 4.22 -12.88 0.43
CA LEU A 127 4.61 -14.20 0.95
C LEU A 127 4.14 -14.43 2.38
N LEU A 128 4.21 -13.41 3.24
CA LEU A 128 3.72 -13.48 4.61
C LEU A 128 2.21 -13.78 4.65
N TYR A 129 1.41 -13.08 3.85
CA TYR A 129 -0.05 -13.29 3.83
C TYR A 129 -0.45 -14.64 3.22
N VAL A 130 0.28 -15.11 2.21
CA VAL A 130 0.11 -16.47 1.68
C VAL A 130 0.45 -17.51 2.76
N ALA A 131 1.57 -17.34 3.49
CA ALA A 131 1.96 -18.24 4.57
C ALA A 131 0.92 -18.27 5.71
N ILE A 132 0.40 -17.11 6.13
CA ILE A 132 -0.67 -17.01 7.12
C ILE A 132 -1.92 -17.74 6.64
N THR A 133 -2.33 -17.51 5.39
CA THR A 133 -3.53 -18.16 4.82
C THR A 133 -3.36 -19.67 4.79
N ASN A 134 -2.23 -20.17 4.31
CA ASN A 134 -1.90 -21.60 4.28
C ASN A 134 -1.87 -22.21 5.68
N TYR A 135 -1.24 -21.54 6.64
CA TYR A 135 -1.20 -21.98 8.03
C TYR A 135 -2.61 -22.08 8.62
N THR A 136 -3.45 -21.05 8.44
CA THR A 136 -4.83 -21.06 8.96
C THR A 136 -5.72 -22.10 8.28
N TYR A 137 -5.46 -22.39 7.00
CA TYR A 137 -6.14 -23.44 6.26
C TYR A 137 -5.76 -24.83 6.77
N GLN A 138 -4.48 -25.09 7.00
CA GLN A 138 -3.98 -26.38 7.51
C GLN A 138 -4.45 -26.68 8.95
N ASN A 139 -4.72 -25.66 9.75
CA ASN A 139 -5.23 -25.81 11.13
C ASN A 139 -6.77 -25.87 11.21
N ASP A 140 -7.47 -26.05 10.07
CA ASP A 140 -8.94 -26.13 9.97
C ASP A 140 -9.70 -24.89 10.51
N TRP A 141 -9.04 -23.73 10.61
CA TRP A 141 -9.68 -22.48 11.03
C TRP A 141 -10.39 -21.81 9.85
N LYS A 142 -11.42 -22.47 9.31
CA LYS A 142 -12.09 -22.10 8.04
C LYS A 142 -12.52 -20.63 7.95
N ALA A 143 -13.06 -20.08 9.05
CA ALA A 143 -13.47 -18.67 9.10
C ALA A 143 -12.26 -17.73 8.98
N VAL A 144 -11.17 -18.02 9.71
CA VAL A 144 -9.94 -17.22 9.67
C VAL A 144 -9.24 -17.36 8.32
N ALA A 145 -9.19 -18.57 7.76
CA ALA A 145 -8.63 -18.85 6.44
C ALA A 145 -9.36 -18.08 5.32
N THR A 146 -10.69 -17.95 5.43
CA THR A 146 -11.47 -17.15 4.47
C THR A 146 -11.11 -15.67 4.55
N ILE A 147 -10.97 -15.14 5.77
CA ILE A 147 -10.60 -13.74 6.00
C ILE A 147 -9.17 -13.47 5.51
N SER A 148 -8.19 -14.32 5.88
CA SER A 148 -6.80 -14.17 5.48
C SER A 148 -6.61 -14.33 3.97
N GLY A 149 -7.36 -15.24 3.33
CA GLY A 149 -7.42 -15.36 1.88
C GLY A 149 -7.93 -14.08 1.20
N GLY A 150 -9.01 -13.49 1.72
CA GLY A 150 -9.52 -12.21 1.24
C GLY A 150 -8.50 -11.06 1.37
N ILE A 151 -7.77 -11.00 2.49
CA ILE A 151 -6.71 -10.00 2.68
C ILE A 151 -5.53 -10.26 1.72
N THR A 152 -5.17 -11.53 1.49
CA THR A 152 -4.10 -11.90 0.54
C THR A 152 -4.43 -11.40 -0.87
N LEU A 153 -5.69 -11.53 -1.31
CA LEU A 153 -6.13 -10.97 -2.59
C LEU A 153 -6.04 -9.43 -2.63
N ILE A 154 -6.35 -8.76 -1.53
CA ILE A 154 -6.19 -7.30 -1.40
C ILE A 154 -4.72 -6.90 -1.50
N VAL A 155 -3.84 -7.61 -0.80
CA VAL A 155 -2.40 -7.36 -0.82
C VAL A 155 -1.83 -7.57 -2.21
N TYR A 156 -2.21 -8.66 -2.89
CA TYR A 156 -1.79 -8.94 -4.26
C TYR A 156 -2.29 -7.91 -5.26
N GLY A 157 -3.59 -7.55 -5.23
CA GLY A 157 -4.15 -6.51 -6.08
C GLY A 157 -3.52 -5.13 -5.83
N GLY A 158 -3.22 -4.81 -4.56
CA GLY A 158 -2.49 -3.61 -4.18
C GLY A 158 -1.04 -3.60 -4.66
N GLU A 159 -0.38 -4.76 -4.70
CA GLU A 159 0.98 -4.88 -5.22
C GLU A 159 1.05 -4.61 -6.72
N ILE A 160 0.14 -5.19 -7.51
CA ILE A 160 0.04 -4.92 -8.95
C ILE A 160 -0.30 -3.44 -9.21
N TYR A 161 -1.28 -2.90 -8.48
CA TYR A 161 -1.65 -1.48 -8.59
C TYR A 161 -0.47 -0.57 -8.24
N GLY A 162 0.28 -0.90 -7.18
CA GLY A 162 1.43 -0.12 -6.74
C GLY A 162 2.59 -0.13 -7.72
N ALA A 163 2.82 -1.25 -8.42
CA ALA A 163 3.79 -1.31 -9.50
C ALA A 163 3.41 -0.41 -10.69
N TYR A 164 2.15 -0.47 -11.13
CA TYR A 164 1.61 0.44 -12.16
C TYR A 164 1.79 1.90 -11.74
N ARG A 165 1.35 2.24 -10.52
CA ARG A 165 1.43 3.60 -9.96
C ARG A 165 2.87 4.08 -9.89
N THR A 166 3.78 3.21 -9.47
CA THR A 166 5.19 3.56 -9.35
C THR A 166 5.73 4.01 -10.70
N ALA A 167 5.65 3.17 -11.73
CA ALA A 167 6.16 3.51 -13.05
C ALA A 167 5.44 4.72 -13.71
N LYS A 168 4.22 5.04 -13.27
CA LYS A 168 3.44 6.16 -13.79
C LYS A 168 3.82 7.51 -13.14
N TYR A 169 4.09 7.53 -11.84
CA TYR A 169 4.19 8.77 -11.06
C TYR A 169 5.56 9.00 -10.40
N TYR A 170 6.42 7.98 -10.35
CA TYR A 170 7.75 8.03 -9.71
C TYR A 170 8.83 7.55 -10.68
#